data_AF-A0A9X3S239-F1
#
_entry.id   AF-A0A9X3S239-F1
#
_cell.length_a   1.000
_cell.length_b   1.000
_cell.length_c   1.000
_cell.angle_alpha   90.00
_cell.angle_beta   90.00
_cell.angle_gamma   90.00
#
_symmetry.space_group_name_H-M   'P 1'
#
loop_
_entity.id
_entity.type
_entity.pdbx_description
1 polymer ?
#
loop_
_entity_poly.entity_id
_entity_poly.type
_entity_poly.pdbx_seq_one_letter_code
_entity_poly.pdbx_strand_id
1 'polypeptide(L)' 'MRFEVRVVAPGDDRAYDEAEWRDALVVVQAGEIELRGVSGTCSSFGRGDFLYLQGIPLRALHNPGDEPAVLVAVSR' A
#
# COMPACT_ATOMS: atom_id res chain seq x y z
N MET A 1 -10.36 5.80 -16.62
CA MET A 1 -10.24 4.96 -15.41
C MET A 1 -9.10 3.99 -15.64
N ARG A 2 -8.03 4.12 -14.87
CA ARG A 2 -6.81 3.32 -14.97
C ARG A 2 -6.68 2.44 -13.73
N PHE A 3 -6.22 1.21 -13.94
CA PHE A 3 -5.94 0.24 -12.88
C PHE A 3 -4.46 -0.13 -12.95
N GLU A 4 -3.76 -0.02 -11.82
CA GLU A 4 -2.40 -0.54 -11.66
C GLU A 4 -2.36 -1.56 -10.54
N VAL A 5 -1.70 -2.69 -10.80
CA VAL A 5 -1.49 -3.73 -9.80
C VAL A 5 -0.06 -3.62 -9.29
N ARG A 6 0.10 -3.57 -7.97
CA ARG A 6 1.38 -3.64 -7.28
C ARG A 6 1.38 -4.87 -6.38
N VAL A 7 2.39 -5.70 -6.54
CA VAL A 7 2.60 -6.88 -5.70
C VAL A 7 3.77 -6.58 -4.78
N VAL A 8 3.61 -6.85 -3.49
CA VAL A 8 4.66 -6.76 -2.47
C VAL A 8 4.89 -8.17 -1.95
N ALA A 9 6.09 -8.71 -2.15
CA ALA A 9 6.39 -10.07 -1.71
C ALA A 9 6.42 -10.17 -0.17
N PRO A 10 6.25 -11.37 0.41
CA PRO A 10 6.41 -11.59 1.85
C PRO A 10 7.72 -11.00 2.38
N GLY A 11 7.63 -10.19 3.43
CA GLY A 11 8.78 -9.55 4.07
C GLY A 11 9.38 -8.36 3.31
N ASP A 12 8.93 -8.06 2.10
CA ASP A 12 9.45 -6.93 1.34
C ASP A 12 8.99 -5.59 1.91
N ASP A 13 9.88 -4.61 1.83
CA ASP A 13 9.62 -3.20 2.09
C ASP A 13 9.71 -2.42 0.77
N ARG A 14 8.61 -1.77 0.37
CA ARG A 14 8.59 -0.83 -0.74
C ARG A 14 8.70 0.59 -0.20
N ALA A 15 9.74 1.33 -0.61
CA ALA A 15 9.84 2.75 -0.30
C ALA A 15 8.61 3.50 -0.83
N TYR A 16 8.07 4.39 -0.01
CA TYR A 16 6.93 5.21 -0.40
C TYR A 16 7.40 6.39 -1.26
N ASP A 17 6.82 6.52 -2.45
CA ASP A 17 6.89 7.72 -3.28
C ASP A 17 5.46 8.19 -3.56
N GLU A 18 5.10 9.35 -3.02
CA GLU A 18 3.76 9.93 -3.17
C GLU A 18 3.36 10.11 -4.64
N ALA A 19 4.32 10.39 -5.54
CA ALA A 19 4.03 10.56 -6.96
C ALA A 19 3.46 9.29 -7.60
N GLU A 20 3.80 8.10 -7.09
CA GLU A 20 3.28 6.82 -7.59
C GLU A 20 1.80 6.61 -7.25
N TRP A 21 1.29 7.28 -6.22
CA TRP A 21 -0.05 7.05 -5.66
C TRP A 21 -0.99 8.25 -5.80
N ARG A 22 -0.54 9.28 -6.51
CA ARG A 22 -1.30 10.50 -6.75
C ARG A 22 -2.61 10.21 -7.47
N ASP A 23 -3.69 10.82 -6.98
CA ASP A 23 -5.04 10.69 -7.53
C ASP A 23 -5.55 9.23 -7.61
N ALA A 24 -5.00 8.34 -6.78
CA ALA A 24 -5.36 6.92 -6.76
C ALA A 24 -6.03 6.50 -5.45
N LEU A 25 -7.14 5.78 -5.56
CA LEU A 25 -7.70 4.97 -4.49
C LEU A 25 -7.06 3.59 -4.53
N VAL A 26 -6.45 3.15 -3.43
CA VAL A 26 -5.77 1.86 -3.35
C VAL A 26 -6.67 0.86 -2.63
N VAL A 27 -6.81 -0.34 -3.19
CA VAL A 27 -7.52 -1.45 -2.56
C VAL A 27 -6.53 -2.57 -2.27
N VAL A 28 -6.56 -3.11 -1.06
CA VAL A 28 -5.86 -4.36 -0.76
C VAL A 28 -6.71 -5.50 -1.31
N GLN A 29 -6.32 -6.05 -2.46
CA GLN A 29 -7.05 -7.13 -3.10
C GLN A 29 -6.75 -8.49 -2.46
N ALA A 30 -5.53 -8.71 -2.00
CA ALA A 30 -5.09 -9.93 -1.32
C ALA A 30 -3.92 -9.65 -0.38
N GLY A 31 -3.75 -10.53 0.62
CA GLY A 31 -2.71 -10.40 1.65
C GLY A 31 -2.98 -9.28 2.66
N GLU A 32 -1.91 -8.86 3.33
CA GLU A 32 -1.88 -7.75 4.29
C GLU A 32 -0.76 -6.78 3.91
N ILE A 33 -0.99 -5.48 4.13
CA ILE A 33 0.04 -4.46 4.00
C ILE A 33 0.12 -3.63 5.28
N GLU A 34 1.32 -3.39 5.75
CA GLU A 34 1.65 -2.51 6.85
C GLU A 34 2.16 -1.18 6.29
N LEU A 35 1.49 -0.08 6.65
CA LEU A 35 1.92 1.27 6.34
C LEU A 35 2.83 1.79 7.46
N ARG A 36 4.08 2.08 7.11
CA ARG A 36 5.09 2.60 8.05
C ARG A 36 5.22 4.10 7.86
N GLY A 37 4.85 4.88 8.87
CA GLY A 37 4.98 6.33 8.90
C GLY A 37 6.39 6.81 9.21
N VAL A 38 6.72 8.04 8.81
CA VAL A 38 8.03 8.66 9.13
C VAL A 38 8.23 8.86 10.63
N SER A 39 7.15 9.03 11.41
CA SER A 39 7.18 9.18 12.87
C SER A 39 7.22 7.86 13.63
N GLY A 40 7.40 6.74 12.93
CA GLY A 40 7.40 5.39 13.52
C GLY A 40 5.99 4.83 13.76
N THR A 41 4.94 5.50 13.31
CA THR A 41 3.57 4.95 13.33
C THR A 41 3.48 3.76 12.38
N CYS A 42 2.73 2.74 12.79
CA CYS A 42 2.49 1.53 12.01
C CYS A 42 1.00 1.22 11.98
N SER A 43 0.48 0.82 10.82
CA SER A 43 -0.92 0.39 10.69
C SER A 43 -1.05 -0.69 9.63
N SER A 44 -1.67 -1.81 9.99
CA SER A 44 -1.93 -2.94 9.09
C SER A 44 -3.30 -2.83 8.44
N PHE A 45 -3.36 -3.25 7.18
CA PHE A 45 -4.57 -3.28 6.36
C PHE A 45 -4.64 -4.58 5.58
N GLY A 46 -5.80 -5.21 5.62
CA GLY A 46 -6.04 -6.51 5.01
C GLY A 46 -6.91 -6.42 3.77
N ARG A 47 -7.13 -7.59 3.14
CA ARG A 47 -8.02 -7.73 1.99
C ARG A 47 -9.37 -7.03 2.20
N GLY A 48 -9.72 -6.17 1.25
CA GLY A 48 -10.97 -5.40 1.23
C GLY A 48 -10.84 -3.98 1.78
N ASP A 49 -9.72 -3.64 2.43
CA ASP A 49 -9.47 -2.29 2.90
C ASP A 49 -9.17 -1.33 1.75
N PHE A 50 -9.68 -0.10 1.90
CA PHE A 50 -9.51 1.00 0.96
C PHE A 50 -8.61 2.05 1.58
N LEU A 51 -7.56 2.44 0.86
CA LEU A 51 -6.51 3.33 1.32
C LEU A 51 -6.39 4.52 0.38
N TYR A 52 -6.24 5.71 0.96
CA TYR A 52 -5.80 6.90 0.24
C TYR A 52 -4.42 7.26 0.77
N LEU A 53 -3.38 7.03 -0.03
CA LEU A 53 -2.00 7.15 0.45
C LEU A 53 -1.46 8.58 0.35
N GLN A 54 -2.06 9.42 -0.49
CA GLN A 54 -1.64 10.81 -0.68
C GLN A 54 -1.91 11.66 0.58
N GLY A 55 -0.96 12.55 0.89
CA GLY A 55 -1.08 13.49 2.02
C GLY A 55 -0.74 12.87 3.38
N ILE A 56 -0.28 11.61 3.41
CA ILE A 56 0.15 10.93 4.63
C ILE A 56 1.68 10.79 4.59
N PRO A 57 2.40 11.15 5.67
CA PRO A 57 3.85 11.06 5.70
C PRO A 57 4.30 9.62 5.94
N LEU A 58 4.23 8.80 4.89
CA LEU A 58 4.69 7.42 4.87
C LEU A 58 6.16 7.31 4.48
N ARG A 59 6.82 6.31 5.04
CA ARG A 59 8.17 5.89 4.71
C ARG A 59 8.15 4.68 3.78
N ALA A 60 7.32 3.69 4.08
CA ALA A 60 7.29 2.44 3.34
C ALA A 60 5.94 1.74 3.44
N LEU A 61 5.68 0.88 2.45
CA LEU A 61 4.66 -0.15 2.46
C LEU A 61 5.37 -1.49 2.65
N HIS A 62 5.09 -2.17 3.75
CA HIS A 62 5.71 -3.44 4.10
C HIS A 62 4.68 -4.55 4.04
N ASN A 63 5.04 -5.72 3.52
CA ASN A 63 4.22 -6.91 3.67
C ASN A 63 4.72 -7.74 4.87
N PRO A 64 4.01 -7.76 6.00
CA PRO A 64 4.43 -8.53 7.18
C PRO A 64 4.04 -10.01 7.10
N GLY A 65 3.21 -10.40 6.12
CA GLY A 65 2.66 -11.75 6.01
C GLY A 65 3.55 -12.71 5.23
N ASP A 66 3.14 -13.98 5.21
CA ASP A 66 3.83 -15.07 4.52
C ASP A 66 3.37 -15.24 3.05
N GLU A 67 2.36 -14.49 2.63
CA GLU A 67 1.77 -14.52 1.27
C GLU A 67 1.91 -13.14 0.61
N PRO A 68 2.00 -13.06 -0.74
CA PRO A 68 2.08 -11.77 -1.42
C PRO A 68 0.88 -10.85 -1.14
N ALA A 69 1.17 -9.58 -0.86
CA ALA A 69 0.17 -8.54 -0.80
C ALA A 69 -0.07 -7.97 -2.19
N VAL A 70 -1.34 -7.88 -2.60
CA VAL A 70 -1.74 -7.36 -3.90
C VAL A 70 -2.53 -6.06 -3.69
N LEU A 71 -1.98 -4.96 -4.17
CA LEU A 71 -2.56 -3.64 -4.11
C LEU A 71 -3.05 -3.24 -5.50
N VAL A 72 -4.29 -2.79 -5.60
CA VAL A 72 -4.86 -2.24 -6.83
C VAL A 72 -5.06 -0.75 -6.66
N ALA A 73 -4.31 0.05 -7.40
CA ALA A 73 -4.50 1.48 -7.49
C ALA A 73 -5.49 1.80 -8.61
N VAL A 74 -6.53 2.57 -8.28
CA VAL A 74 -7.59 3.00 -9.20
C VAL A 74 -7.57 4.52 -9.31
N SER A 75 -7.32 5.04 -10.50
CA SER A 75 -7.30 6.46 -10.79
C SER A 75 -8.19 6.82 -11.99
N ARG A 76 -8.53 8.10 -12.12
CA ARG A 76 -9.42 8.60 -13.20
C ARG A 76 -8.76 8.50 -14.57
#